data_AF-A0ABC8RC47-F1
#
_entry.id   AF-A0ABC8RC47-F1
#
_cell.length_a   1.000
_cell.length_b   1.000
_cell.length_c   1.000
_cell.angle_alpha   90.00
_cell.angle_beta   90.00
_cell.angle_gamma   90.00
#
_symmetry.space_group_name_H-M   'P 1'
#
loop_
_entity.id
_entity.type
_entity.pdbx_description
1 polymer ?
#
loop_
_entity_poly.entity_id
_entity_poly.type
_entity_poly.pdbx_seq_one_letter_code
_entity_poly.pdbx_strand_id
1 'polypeptide(L)' 'MSMTKALVHKFRDILREYMRQIFLAAKVARLEKFEIPAKIKLLSEQWTPESGLVTAALKIKREAIRKAFSEDLDKLYSS' A
#
# COMPACT_ATOMS: atom_id res chain seq x y z
N MET A 1 -6.53 10.85 -28.01
CA MET A 1 -5.59 9.93 -27.33
C MET A 1 -5.36 10.49 -25.93
N SER A 2 -6.18 10.02 -24.98
CA SER A 2 -6.68 10.82 -23.85
C SER A 2 -5.79 10.74 -22.58
N MET A 3 -5.84 11.79 -21.75
CA MET A 3 -5.06 11.98 -20.50
C MET A 3 -4.98 10.75 -19.57
N THR A 4 -5.93 9.84 -19.66
CA THR A 4 -6.00 8.60 -18.86
C THR A 4 -4.78 7.70 -19.04
N LYS A 5 -4.17 7.60 -20.24
CA LYS A 5 -2.96 6.78 -20.45
C LYS A 5 -1.73 7.35 -19.72
N ALA A 6 -1.58 8.67 -19.71
CA ALA A 6 -0.45 9.34 -19.07
C ALA A 6 -0.51 9.22 -17.53
N LEU A 7 -1.71 9.35 -16.95
CA LEU A 7 -1.91 9.20 -15.51
C LEU A 7 -1.62 7.77 -15.03
N VAL A 8 -2.08 6.76 -15.78
CA VAL A 8 -1.83 5.35 -15.46
C VAL A 8 -0.34 4.97 -15.56
N HIS A 9 0.37 5.51 -16.55
CA HIS A 9 1.82 5.28 -16.68
C HIS A 9 2.57 5.85 -15.48
N LYS A 10 2.26 7.11 -15.11
CA LYS A 10 2.86 7.78 -13.95
C LYS A 10 2.60 7.02 -12.64
N PHE A 11 1.41 6.45 -12.47
CA PHE A 11 1.08 5.66 -11.28
C PHE A 11 1.92 4.36 -11.19
N ARG A 12 2.15 3.68 -12.31
CA ARG A 12 3.01 2.48 -12.37
C ARG A 12 4.45 2.79 -12.02
N ASP A 13 4.98 3.94 -12.44
CA ASP A 13 6.35 4.32 -12.12
C ASP A 13 6.53 4.65 -10.64
N ILE A 14 5.55 5.31 -10.02
CA ILE A 14 5.54 5.58 -8.57
C ILE A 14 5.51 4.26 -7.78
N LEU A 15 4.64 3.32 -8.16
CA LEU A 15 4.58 1.99 -7.53
C LEU A 15 5.92 1.26 -7.63
N ARG A 16 6.57 1.31 -8.79
CA ARG A 16 7.88 0.67 -9.01
C ARG A 16 8.94 1.26 -8.07
N GLU A 17 8.99 2.59 -7.95
CA GLU A 17 9.97 3.23 -7.08
C GLU A 17 9.70 2.95 -5.59
N TYR A 18 8.43 2.98 -5.17
CA TYR A 18 8.07 2.62 -3.79
C TYR A 18 8.46 1.17 -3.45
N MET A 19 8.20 0.22 -4.35
CA MET A 19 8.64 -1.16 -4.17
C MET A 19 10.16 -1.28 -4.06
N ARG A 20 10.90 -0.49 -4.84
CA ARG A 20 12.37 -0.42 -4.77
C ARG A 20 12.83 0.06 -3.39
N GLN A 21 12.19 1.10 -2.84
CA GLN A 21 12.52 1.63 -1.51
C GLN A 21 12.22 0.63 -0.39
N ILE A 22 11.06 -0.06 -0.45
CA ILE A 22 10.72 -1.13 0.50
C ILE A 22 11.78 -2.23 0.47
N PHE A 23 12.20 -2.65 -0.72
CA PHE A 23 13.22 -3.68 -0.87
C PHE A 23 14.58 -3.25 -0.30
N LEU A 24 14.98 -2.00 -0.52
CA LEU A 24 16.21 -1.45 0.05
C LEU A 24 16.15 -1.42 1.58
N ALA A 25 15.04 -0.96 2.15
CA ALA A 25 14.83 -0.93 3.60
C ALA A 25 14.86 -2.36 4.20
N ALA A 26 14.19 -3.32 3.55
CA ALA A 26 14.18 -4.72 3.96
C ALA A 26 15.59 -5.34 3.93
N LYS A 27 16.40 -5.02 2.91
CA LYS A 27 17.80 -5.47 2.82
C LYS A 27 18.65 -4.94 3.97
N VAL A 28 18.49 -3.67 4.34
CA VAL A 28 19.17 -3.06 5.49
C VAL A 28 18.74 -3.73 6.79
N ALA A 29 17.44 -4.03 6.93
CA ALA A 29 16.88 -4.73 8.08
C ALA A 29 17.15 -6.26 8.09
N ARG A 30 17.78 -6.80 7.04
CA ARG A 30 18.07 -8.24 6.86
C ARG A 30 16.83 -9.13 6.94
N LEU A 31 15.72 -8.66 6.40
CA LEU A 31 14.47 -9.42 6.35
C LEU A 31 14.56 -10.55 5.33
N GLU A 32 13.91 -11.66 5.65
CA GLU A 32 13.72 -12.78 4.73
C GLU A 32 12.73 -12.43 3.63
N LYS A 33 12.82 -13.10 2.49
CA LYS A 33 11.99 -12.77 1.31
C LYS A 33 10.49 -12.85 1.60
N PHE A 34 10.06 -13.74 2.49
CA PHE A 34 8.65 -13.92 2.85
C PHE A 34 8.11 -12.82 3.79
N GLU A 35 8.99 -12.01 4.39
CA GLU A 35 8.61 -10.86 5.22
C GLU A 35 8.39 -9.59 4.39
N ILE A 36 8.84 -9.59 3.14
CA ILE A 36 8.75 -8.44 2.23
C ILE A 36 7.41 -8.49 1.48
N PRO A 37 6.58 -7.43 1.53
CA PRO A 37 5.33 -7.38 0.77
C PRO A 37 5.57 -7.55 -0.73
N ALA A 38 4.90 -8.52 -1.36
CA ALA A 38 5.02 -8.79 -2.79
C ALA A 38 4.17 -7.85 -3.67
N LYS A 39 3.06 -7.33 -3.12
CA LYS A 39 2.12 -6.44 -3.79
C LYS A 39 1.73 -5.31 -2.83
N ILE A 40 1.59 -4.09 -3.35
CA ILE A 40 1.16 -2.92 -2.60
C ILE A 40 0.09 -2.15 -3.37
N LYS A 41 -0.79 -1.46 -2.64
CA LYS A 41 -1.74 -0.50 -3.18
C LYS A 41 -1.43 0.87 -2.59
N LEU A 42 -1.29 1.89 -3.45
CA LEU A 42 -1.21 3.28 -3.01
C LEU A 42 -2.62 3.81 -2.80
N LEU A 43 -2.82 4.48 -1.66
CA LEU A 43 -4.07 5.12 -1.30
C LEU A 43 -3.87 6.64 -1.39
N SER A 44 -4.86 7.36 -1.91
CA SER A 44 -4.86 8.83 -1.90
C SER A 44 -5.20 9.40 -0.52
N GLU A 45 -6.10 8.69 0.18
CA GLU A 45 -6.64 9.13 1.46
C GLU A 45 -5.72 8.75 2.62
N GLN A 46 -5.49 9.71 3.52
CA GLN A 46 -4.71 9.50 4.72
C GLN A 46 -5.55 8.79 5.80
N TRP A 47 -4.89 7.98 6.64
CA TRP A 47 -5.54 7.40 7.81
C TRP A 47 -5.52 8.40 8.96
N THR A 48 -6.70 8.76 9.45
CA THR A 48 -6.89 9.69 10.56
C THR A 48 -7.71 9.04 11.67
N PRO A 49 -7.68 9.58 12.90
CA PRO A 49 -8.54 9.08 13.98
C PRO A 49 -10.04 9.11 13.60
N GLU A 50 -10.46 10.13 12.85
CA GLU A 50 -11.84 10.34 12.41
C GLU A 50 -12.29 9.31 11.38
N SER A 51 -11.37 8.83 10.51
CA SER A 51 -11.68 7.74 9.59
C SER A 51 -11.83 6.38 10.30
N GLY A 52 -11.49 6.31 11.59
CA GLY A 52 -11.62 5.09 12.39
C GLY A 52 -10.55 4.03 12.10
N LEU A 53 -9.59 4.30 11.21
CA LEU A 53 -8.53 3.36 10.82
C LEU A 53 -7.34 3.36 11.78
N VAL A 54 -7.16 4.44 12.53
CA VAL A 54 -6.10 4.59 13.54
C VAL A 54 -6.67 5.09 14.88
N THR A 55 -5.89 4.99 15.93
CA THR A 55 -6.19 5.63 17.23
C THR A 55 -5.82 7.11 17.19
N ALA A 56 -6.22 7.87 18.21
CA ALA A 56 -5.81 9.28 18.38
C ALA A 56 -4.27 9.46 18.43
N ALA A 57 -3.54 8.42 18.84
CA ALA A 57 -2.08 8.37 18.84
C ALA A 57 -1.49 7.76 17.55
N LEU A 58 -2.28 7.67 16.47
CA LEU A 58 -1.91 7.11 15.16
C LEU A 58 -1.46 5.64 15.20
N LYS A 59 -1.88 4.87 16.20
CA LYS A 59 -1.69 3.41 16.21
C LYS A 59 -2.72 2.75 15.28
N ILE A 60 -2.28 1.76 14.50
CA ILE A 60 -3.08 1.01 13.54
C ILE A 60 -4.19 0.22 14.23
N LYS A 61 -5.44 0.38 13.79
CA LYS A 61 -6.57 -0.49 14.17
C LYS A 61 -6.71 -1.63 13.16
N ARG A 62 -6.00 -2.74 13.41
CA ARG A 62 -5.86 -3.87 12.46
C ARG A 62 -7.20 -4.39 11.93
N GLU A 63 -8.19 -4.59 12.79
CA GLU A 63 -9.49 -5.12 12.39
C GLU A 63 -10.28 -4.14 11.50
N ALA A 64 -10.27 -2.85 11.84
CA ALA A 64 -10.95 -1.82 11.06
C ALA A 64 -10.33 -1.69 9.66
N ILE A 65 -9.00 -1.70 9.57
CA ILE A 65 -8.28 -1.66 8.29
C ILE A 65 -8.56 -2.93 7.48
N ARG A 66 -8.51 -4.11 8.10
CA ARG A 66 -8.82 -5.37 7.42
C ARG A 66 -10.23 -5.35 6.82
N LYS A 67 -11.22 -4.84 7.55
CA LYS A 67 -12.61 -4.71 7.07
C LYS A 67 -12.74 -3.68 5.96
N ALA A 68 -12.08 -2.53 6.09
CA ALA A 68 -12.17 -1.44 5.10
C ALA A 68 -11.54 -1.80 3.75
N PHE A 69 -10.49 -2.63 3.74
CA PHE A 69 -9.72 -2.95 2.53
C PHE A 69 -9.79 -4.42 2.12
N SER A 70 -10.71 -5.23 2.66
CA SER A 70 -10.77 -6.66 2.33
C SER A 70 -10.96 -6.89 0.83
N GLU A 71 -11.93 -6.22 0.21
CA GLU A 71 -12.19 -6.36 -1.23
C GLU A 71 -11.01 -5.90 -2.09
N ASP A 72 -10.31 -4.85 -1.65
CA ASP A 72 -9.13 -4.33 -2.34
C ASP A 72 -7.95 -5.30 -2.26
N LEU A 73 -7.76 -5.94 -1.11
CA LEU A 73 -6.75 -6.98 -0.93
C LEU A 73 -7.09 -8.21 -1.76
N ASP A 74 -8.36 -8.63 -1.78
CA ASP A 74 -8.81 -9.76 -2.60
C ASP A 74 -8.51 -9.48 -4.09
N LYS A 75 -8.87 -8.30 -4.60
CA LYS A 75 -8.56 -7.88 -5.98
C LYS A 75 -7.06 -7.78 -6.24
N LEU A 76 -6.26 -7.33 -5.27
CA LEU A 76 -4.82 -7.22 -5.40
C LEU A 76 -4.15 -8.59 -5.55
N TYR A 77 -4.68 -9.61 -4.87
CA TYR A 77 -4.14 -10.96 -4.89
C TYR A 77 -4.83 -11.93 -5.85
N SER A 78 -5.98 -11.59 -6.43
CA SER A 78 -6.71 -12.40 -7.41
C SER A 78 -6.07 -12.44 -8.82
N SER A 79 -4.80 -12.11 -8.96
CA SER A 79 -4.06 -12.01 -10.23
C SER A 79 -2.69 -12.64 -10.13
#